data_AF-A0A2W5VK50-F1
#
_entry.id   AF-A0A2W5VK50-F1
#
_cell.length_a   1.000
_cell.length_b   1.000
_cell.length_c   1.000
_cell.angle_alpha   90.00
_cell.angle_beta   90.00
_cell.angle_gamma   90.00
#
_symmetry.space_group_name_H-M   'P 1'
#
loop_
_entity.id
_entity.type
_entity.pdbx_description
1 polymer ?
#
loop_
_entity_poly.entity_id
_entity_poly.type
_entity_poly.pdbx_seq_one_letter_code
_entity_poly.pdbx_strand_id
1 'polypeptide(L)'
;MSKIVSRVAAVAALALAATPIIGLTAAHAAESQQVVSRIPVGDLRLSNPADAREFTRRAQLAAKRACGDQSLRGLSLRACLMDFNEDLQAALSEKQVSDLVIAQRAGANIKLATN
;
A
#
# COMPACT_ATOMS: atom_id res chain seq x y z
N MET A 1 -2.79 -13.16 -40.07
CA MET A 1 -1.86 -13.78 -39.10
C MET A 1 -1.38 -12.71 -38.13
N SER A 2 -1.73 -12.83 -36.85
CA SER A 2 -1.31 -11.96 -35.74
C SER A 2 0.20 -11.90 -35.57
N LYS A 3 0.73 -10.73 -35.15
CA LYS A 3 1.78 -10.48 -34.11
C LYS A 3 1.69 -8.99 -33.71
N ILE A 4 0.92 -8.57 -32.69
CA ILE A 4 1.22 -8.40 -31.25
C ILE A 4 2.59 -7.78 -30.90
N VAL A 5 2.53 -6.79 -29.98
CA VAL A 5 3.53 -6.21 -29.05
C VAL A 5 4.71 -5.43 -29.65
N SER A 6 5.20 -4.32 -29.09
CA SER A 6 5.11 -3.86 -27.70
C SER A 6 5.36 -2.35 -27.61
N ARG A 7 4.60 -1.68 -26.72
CA ARG A 7 4.79 -0.29 -26.31
C ARG A 7 5.94 -0.23 -25.29
N VAL A 8 7.04 0.43 -25.63
CA VAL A 8 8.01 0.93 -24.64
C VAL A 8 8.54 2.28 -25.12
N ALA A 9 7.92 3.36 -24.63
CA ALA A 9 8.52 4.68 -24.54
C ALA A 9 8.41 5.05 -23.06
N ALA A 10 9.43 4.74 -22.26
CA ALA A 10 10.56 5.63 -22.00
C ALA A 10 10.08 7.01 -21.49
N VAL A 11 9.65 7.06 -20.23
CA VAL A 11 9.48 8.32 -19.50
C VAL A 11 10.73 8.51 -18.66
N ALA A 12 11.71 9.17 -19.26
CA ALA A 12 12.84 9.77 -18.57
C ALA A 12 12.57 11.28 -18.48
N ALA A 13 12.24 11.76 -17.28
CA ALA A 13 12.34 13.16 -16.91
C ALA A 13 12.76 13.18 -15.42
N LEU A 14 14.06 13.16 -15.15
CA LEU A 14 14.90 14.35 -14.95
C LEU A 14 14.49 15.17 -13.72
N ALA A 15 15.29 14.96 -12.66
CA ALA A 15 15.90 16.02 -11.87
C ALA A 15 15.00 17.12 -11.28
N LEU A 16 14.64 16.95 -10.01
CA LEU A 16 14.62 18.04 -9.02
C LEU A 16 15.19 17.52 -7.69
N ALA A 17 16.49 17.24 -7.71
CA ALA A 17 17.31 17.18 -6.51
C ALA A 17 18.22 18.41 -6.54
N ALA A 18 18.05 19.31 -5.57
CA ALA A 18 19.07 20.20 -4.98
C ALA A 18 18.45 21.54 -4.56
N THR A 19 17.99 21.62 -3.31
CA THR A 19 18.44 22.64 -2.34
C THR A 19 17.86 22.31 -0.96
N PRO A 20 18.62 21.71 -0.02
CA PRO A 20 18.26 21.76 1.38
C PRO A 20 18.71 23.12 1.92
N ILE A 21 17.77 24.06 2.09
CA ILE A 21 18.01 25.22 2.96
C ILE A 21 17.88 24.69 4.38
N ILE A 22 19.01 24.36 4.98
CA ILE A 22 19.13 24.07 6.41
C ILE A 22 18.84 25.37 7.15
N GLY A 23 17.66 25.47 7.75
CA GLY A 23 17.20 26.68 8.43
C GLY A 23 16.08 26.39 9.41
N LEU A 24 16.46 25.91 10.60
CA LEU A 24 15.83 26.23 11.88
C LEU A 24 14.30 26.11 11.98
N THR A 25 13.80 24.89 12.22
CA THR A 25 12.75 24.68 13.23
C THR A 25 12.99 23.34 13.90
N ALA A 26 13.66 23.36 15.05
CA ALA A 26 13.51 22.32 16.05
C ALA A 26 12.11 22.47 16.66
N ALA A 27 11.10 21.95 15.98
CA ALA A 27 9.79 21.74 16.56
C ALA A 27 9.73 20.26 16.95
N HIS A 28 9.67 20.04 18.26
CA HIS A 28 9.52 18.75 18.90
C HIS A 28 8.27 18.03 18.39
N ALA A 29 8.38 17.28 17.30
CA ALA A 29 7.69 16.02 17.18
C ALA A 29 8.78 15.00 17.45
N ALA A 30 8.66 14.24 18.54
CA ALA A 30 9.22 12.90 18.49
C ALA A 30 8.60 12.31 17.23
N GLU A 31 9.38 12.24 16.15
CA GLU A 31 9.15 11.31 15.08
C GLU A 31 9.08 9.97 15.79
N SER A 32 7.87 9.58 16.22
CA SER A 32 7.44 8.22 16.00
C SER A 32 7.86 8.00 14.57
N GLN A 33 8.97 7.29 14.42
CA GLN A 33 9.49 6.82 13.16
C GLN A 33 8.39 5.87 12.70
N GLN A 34 7.32 6.48 12.19
CA GLN A 34 6.09 5.84 11.81
C GLN A 34 6.62 5.07 10.64
N VAL A 35 6.84 3.77 10.86
CA VAL A 35 7.37 2.90 9.85
C VAL A 35 6.29 2.91 8.79
N VAL A 36 6.40 3.85 7.83
CA VAL A 36 5.50 3.99 6.72
C VAL A 36 5.79 2.77 5.88
N SER A 37 5.12 1.68 6.23
CA SER A 37 5.20 0.41 5.53
C SER A 37 4.52 0.62 4.18
N ARG A 38 5.31 1.11 3.21
CA ARG A 38 4.81 1.38 1.87
C ARG A 38 4.50 0.05 1.21
N ILE A 39 3.24 -0.16 0.86
CA ILE A 39 2.80 -1.32 0.08
C ILE A 39 2.91 -0.94 -1.41
N PRO A 40 3.86 -1.50 -2.17
CA PRO A 40 3.94 -1.22 -3.60
C PRO A 40 2.75 -1.83 -4.32
N VAL A 41 2.03 -0.99 -5.07
CA VAL A 41 0.86 -1.34 -5.87
C VAL A 41 1.01 -1.00 -7.36
N GLY A 42 2.00 -0.17 -7.72
CA GLY A 42 2.16 0.32 -9.10
C GLY A 42 2.56 -0.77 -10.09
N ASP A 43 3.10 -1.89 -9.61
CA ASP A 43 3.43 -3.08 -10.39
C ASP A 43 2.26 -4.06 -10.55
N LEU A 44 1.15 -3.85 -9.84
CA LEU A 44 0.04 -4.78 -9.75
C LEU A 44 -1.18 -4.29 -10.54
N ARG A 45 -1.78 -5.18 -11.34
CA ARG A 45 -3.10 -4.91 -11.93
C ARG A 45 -4.17 -5.44 -10.98
N LEU A 46 -4.68 -4.59 -10.09
CA LEU A 46 -5.59 -5.00 -9.01
C LEU A 46 -6.92 -5.63 -9.50
N SER A 47 -7.28 -5.48 -10.77
CA SER A 47 -8.42 -6.17 -11.41
C SER A 47 -8.12 -7.60 -11.84
N ASN A 48 -6.84 -8.00 -11.88
CA ASN A 48 -6.43 -9.38 -12.08
C ASN A 48 -6.45 -10.13 -10.74
N PRO A 49 -7.05 -11.33 -10.66
CA PRO A 49 -7.18 -12.06 -9.40
C PRO A 49 -5.84 -12.53 -8.81
N ALA A 50 -4.81 -12.79 -9.62
CA ALA A 50 -3.49 -13.15 -9.11
C ALA A 50 -2.78 -11.96 -8.47
N ASP A 51 -2.79 -10.80 -9.14
CA ASP A 51 -2.16 -9.58 -8.64
C ASP A 51 -2.89 -9.03 -7.41
N ALA A 52 -4.21 -9.17 -7.34
CA ALA A 52 -4.99 -8.79 -6.17
C ALA A 52 -4.68 -9.67 -4.94
N ARG A 53 -4.42 -10.97 -5.15
CA ARG A 53 -3.91 -11.86 -4.09
C ARG A 53 -2.52 -11.46 -3.64
N GLU A 54 -1.66 -11.07 -4.57
CA GLU A 54 -0.32 -10.58 -4.27
C GLU A 54 -0.36 -9.27 -3.46
N PHE A 55 -1.23 -8.33 -3.83
CA PHE A 55 -1.51 -7.13 -3.03
C PHE A 55 -1.92 -7.49 -1.60
N THR A 56 -2.86 -8.43 -1.46
CA THR A 56 -3.35 -8.88 -0.15
C THR A 56 -2.24 -9.50 0.69
N ARG A 57 -1.38 -10.31 0.07
CA ARG A 57 -0.21 -10.89 0.73
C ARG A 57 0.76 -9.82 1.23
N ARG A 58 1.01 -8.78 0.41
CA ARG A 58 1.86 -7.63 0.79
C ARG A 58 1.24 -6.84 1.93
N ALA A 59 -0.07 -6.58 1.87
CA ALA A 59 -0.81 -5.90 2.92
C ALA A 59 -0.76 -6.66 4.26
N GLN A 60 -0.95 -7.99 4.25
CA GLN A 60 -0.81 -8.80 5.46
C GLN A 60 0.60 -8.77 6.04
N LEU A 61 1.63 -8.78 5.18
CA LEU A 61 3.02 -8.69 5.63
C LEU A 61 3.31 -7.31 6.23
N ALA A 62 2.78 -6.24 5.64
CA ALA A 62 2.84 -4.90 6.20
C ALA A 62 2.12 -4.81 7.56
N ALA A 63 0.91 -5.38 7.67
CA ALA A 63 0.15 -5.43 8.92
C ALA A 63 0.91 -6.17 10.02
N LYS A 64 1.55 -7.30 9.69
CA LYS A 64 2.39 -8.04 10.65
C LYS A 64 3.61 -7.26 11.10
N ARG A 65 4.20 -6.42 10.25
CA ARG A 65 5.32 -5.55 10.66
C ARG A 65 4.85 -4.37 11.50
N ALA A 66 3.74 -3.75 11.10
CA ALA A 66 3.16 -2.61 11.83
C ALA A 66 2.64 -3.02 13.22
N CYS A 67 1.97 -4.17 13.30
CA CYS A 67 1.34 -4.67 14.52
C CYS A 67 2.14 -5.74 15.27
N GLY A 68 3.25 -6.20 14.71
CA GLY A 68 4.09 -7.24 15.31
C GLY A 68 5.14 -6.71 16.29
N ASP A 69 5.27 -5.39 16.42
CA ASP A 69 6.10 -4.80 17.46
C ASP A 69 5.49 -5.08 18.84
N GLN A 70 6.28 -5.63 19.76
CA GLN A 70 5.84 -6.00 21.11
C GLN A 70 5.45 -4.79 21.96
N SER A 71 5.74 -3.57 21.49
CA SER A 71 5.34 -2.30 22.09
C SER A 71 3.99 -1.79 21.58
N LEU A 72 3.00 -2.67 21.31
CA LEU A 72 1.62 -2.23 21.14
C LEU A 72 1.17 -1.58 22.46
N ARG A 73 1.27 -0.25 22.54
CA ARG A 73 1.12 0.60 23.73
C ARG A 73 -0.26 0.45 24.41
N GLY A 74 -0.49 -0.69 25.07
CA GLY A 74 -1.79 -1.06 25.64
C GLY A 74 -2.86 -1.49 24.62
N LEU A 75 -2.52 -1.57 23.32
CA LEU A 75 -3.45 -1.99 22.26
C LEU A 75 -3.42 -3.50 22.07
N SER A 76 -4.60 -4.12 21.94
CA SER A 76 -4.65 -5.51 21.52
C SER A 76 -4.16 -5.64 20.08
N LEU A 77 -3.47 -6.75 19.75
CA LEU A 77 -3.06 -7.07 18.38
C LEU A 77 -4.25 -6.98 17.40
N ARG A 78 -5.44 -7.37 17.86
CA ARG A 78 -6.66 -7.28 17.06
C ARG A 78 -7.07 -5.84 16.77
N ALA A 79 -6.94 -4.92 17.73
CA ALA A 79 -7.21 -3.50 17.52
C ALA A 79 -6.25 -2.90 16.48
N CYS A 80 -4.94 -3.14 16.61
CA CYS A 80 -3.97 -2.67 15.62
C CYS A 80 -4.27 -3.18 14.21
N LEU A 81 -4.67 -4.45 14.06
CA LEU A 81 -5.04 -5.00 12.76
C LEU A 81 -6.32 -4.38 12.19
N MET A 82 -7.26 -3.93 13.03
CA MET A 82 -8.46 -3.22 12.55
C MET A 82 -8.09 -1.83 12.07
N ASP A 83 -7.36 -1.05 12.87
CA ASP A 83 -6.90 0.30 12.53
C ASP A 83 -6.06 0.27 11.23
N PHE A 84 -5.15 -0.69 11.11
CA PHE A 84 -4.36 -0.88 9.90
C PHE A 84 -5.22 -1.15 8.66
N ASN A 85 -6.30 -1.92 8.79
CA ASN A 85 -7.20 -2.19 7.67
C ASN A 85 -8.05 -0.98 7.30
N GLU A 86 -8.40 -0.14 8.27
CA GLU A 86 -9.09 1.13 8.02
C GLU A 86 -8.18 2.10 7.28
N ASP A 87 -6.95 2.29 7.77
CA ASP A 87 -5.92 3.11 7.12
C ASP A 87 -5.61 2.62 5.70
N LEU A 88 -5.51 1.30 5.52
CA LEU A 88 -5.28 0.70 4.21
C LEU A 88 -6.42 1.00 3.24
N GLN A 89 -7.67 0.92 3.70
CA GLN A 89 -8.84 1.24 2.87
C GLN A 89 -8.89 2.73 2.53
N ALA A 90 -8.61 3.61 3.48
CA ALA A 90 -8.54 5.05 3.26
C ALA A 90 -7.42 5.44 2.29
N ALA A 91 -6.32 4.68 2.24
CA ALA A 91 -5.20 4.91 1.33
C ALA A 91 -5.45 4.41 -0.11
N LEU A 92 -6.45 3.56 -0.34
CA LEU A 92 -6.81 3.09 -1.67
C LEU A 92 -7.67 4.12 -2.39
N SER A 93 -7.36 4.39 -3.66
CA SER A 93 -8.24 5.19 -4.51
C SER A 93 -9.52 4.41 -4.86
N GLU A 94 -10.61 5.12 -5.16
CA GLU A 94 -11.88 4.51 -5.57
C GLU A 94 -11.71 3.53 -6.74
N LYS A 95 -10.82 3.87 -7.69
CA LYS A 95 -10.50 3.00 -8.83
C LYS A 95 -9.86 1.69 -8.37
N GLN A 96 -8.90 1.75 -7.44
CA GLN A 96 -8.23 0.57 -6.92
C GLN A 96 -9.19 -0.32 -6.12
N VAL A 97 -10.11 0.28 -5.35
CA VAL A 97 -11.18 -0.45 -4.68
C VAL A 97 -12.09 -1.15 -5.70
N SER A 98 -12.52 -0.46 -6.74
CA SER A 98 -13.33 -1.04 -7.81
C SER A 98 -12.62 -2.20 -8.51
N ASP A 99 -11.33 -2.04 -8.84
CA ASP A 99 -10.51 -3.07 -9.45
C ASP A 99 -10.40 -4.31 -8.54
N LEU A 100 -10.18 -4.12 -7.24
CA LEU A 100 -10.16 -5.22 -6.26
C LEU A 100 -11.51 -5.95 -6.16
N VAL A 101 -12.64 -5.23 -6.25
CA VAL A 101 -13.98 -5.85 -6.29
C VAL A 101 -14.16 -6.69 -7.55
N ILE A 102 -13.66 -6.24 -8.71
CA ILE A 102 -13.69 -7.02 -9.95
C ILE A 102 -12.86 -8.30 -9.79
N ALA A 103 -11.65 -8.19 -9.24
CA ALA A 103 -10.81 -9.35 -8.95
C ALA A 103 -11.48 -10.33 -7.97
N GLN A 104 -12.17 -9.82 -6.95
CA GLN A 104 -12.93 -10.64 -6.00
C GLN A 104 -14.00 -11.47 -6.71
N ARG A 105 -14.79 -10.84 -7.59
CA ARG A 105 -15.81 -11.52 -8.40
C ARG A 105 -15.19 -12.54 -9.37
N ALA A 106 -13.96 -12.30 -9.82
CA ALA A 106 -13.18 -13.21 -10.65
C ALA A 106 -12.48 -14.35 -9.86
N GLY A 107 -12.77 -14.51 -8.56
CA GLY A 107 -12.25 -15.62 -7.75
C GLY A 107 -10.92 -15.34 -7.03
N ALA A 108 -10.57 -14.07 -6.83
CA ALA A 108 -9.38 -13.72 -6.06
C ALA A 108 -9.45 -14.15 -4.58
N ASN A 109 -10.67 -14.35 -4.02
CA ASN A 109 -10.90 -14.77 -2.62
C ASN A 109 -10.15 -13.89 -1.61
N ILE A 110 -10.17 -12.58 -1.87
CA ILE A 110 -9.58 -11.55 -1.04
C ILE A 110 -10.52 -11.30 0.13
N LYS A 111 -10.00 -11.41 1.35
CA LYS A 111 -10.66 -10.84 2.54
C LYS A 111 -10.25 -9.38 2.65
N LEU A 112 -10.79 -8.54 1.76
CA LEU A 112 -10.84 -7.11 2.07
C LEU A 112 -11.88 -7.00 3.19
N ALA A 113 -11.54 -6.31 4.27
CA ALA A 113 -12.46 -6.04 5.37
C ALA A 113 -13.49 -5.00 4.90
N THR A 114 -14.27 -5.34 3.88
CA THR A 114 -15.43 -4.59 3.47
C THR A 114 -16.50 -4.90 4.52
N ASN A 115 -16.79 -3.94 5.38
CA ASN A 115 -18.03 -3.95 6.17
C ASN A 115 -19.23 -3.80 5.22
#